data_AF-A0A7C5KSJ9-F1
#
_entry.id   AF-A0A7C5KSJ9-F1
#
_cell.length_a   1.000
_cell.length_b   1.000
_cell.length_c   1.000
_cell.angle_alpha   90.00
_cell.angle_beta   90.00
_cell.angle_gamma   90.00
#
_symmetry.space_group_name_H-M   'P 1'
#
loop_
_entity.id
_entity.type
_entity.pdbx_description
1 polymer ?
#
loop_
_entity_poly.entity_id
_entity_poly.type
_entity_poly.pdbx_seq_one_letter_code
_entity_poly.pdbx_strand_id
1 'polypeptide(L)'
;MELKLLRVGTVSVDGTKSDANASINKSVRYDCAKALEKQLRKEVRERMKEAERADSSNRPDPDALLGELTNRERLAKKLAEAQERMKARAKARAEKEKAEPEKRLKERKKHKGRRSGRKPGSPDPRPEEQSKLTDPDSRIMRKNHRAECRQSYNAQAVVET
;
A
#
# COMPACT_ATOMS: atom_id res chain seq x y z
N MET A 1 5.47 1.15 -42.87
CA MET A 1 5.15 0.28 -41.71
C MET A 1 3.70 -0.14 -41.87
N GLU A 2 3.48 -1.39 -42.28
CA GLU A 2 2.14 -1.95 -42.45
C GLU A 2 1.59 -2.35 -41.09
N LEU A 3 0.50 -1.69 -40.66
CA LEU A 3 -0.28 -2.15 -39.52
C LEU A 3 -1.08 -3.37 -39.98
N LYS A 4 -0.56 -4.57 -39.70
CA LYS A 4 -1.32 -5.82 -39.81
C LYS A 4 -2.54 -5.71 -38.87
N LEU A 5 -3.69 -5.34 -39.44
CA LEU A 5 -4.98 -5.38 -38.77
C LEU A 5 -5.38 -6.85 -38.59
N LEU A 6 -5.13 -7.38 -37.40
CA LEU A 6 -5.71 -8.65 -36.96
C LEU A 6 -7.23 -8.46 -36.87
N ARG A 7 -7.97 -9.26 -37.65
CA ARG A 7 -9.43 -9.30 -37.61
C ARG A 7 -9.83 -10.14 -36.40
N VAL A 8 -10.07 -9.47 -35.28
CA VAL A 8 -10.55 -10.13 -34.05
C VAL A 8 -12.01 -10.55 -34.27
N GLY A 9 -12.37 -11.77 -33.85
CA GLY A 9 -13.73 -12.31 -33.94
C GLY A 9 -14.74 -11.57 -33.04
N THR A 10 -15.85 -12.22 -32.68
CA THR A 10 -16.78 -11.62 -31.71
C THR A 10 -16.16 -11.75 -30.32
N VAL A 11 -15.92 -10.61 -29.66
CA VAL A 11 -15.32 -10.57 -28.32
C VAL A 11 -16.36 -10.10 -27.33
N SER A 12 -16.60 -10.91 -26.30
CA SER A 12 -17.45 -10.56 -25.17
C SER A 12 -16.58 -10.07 -24.00
N VAL A 13 -16.87 -8.90 -23.45
CA VAL A 13 -16.17 -8.30 -22.30
C VAL A 13 -17.15 -8.11 -21.15
N ASP A 14 -16.83 -8.65 -19.98
CA ASP A 14 -17.61 -8.44 -18.75
C ASP A 14 -16.73 -7.95 -17.59
N GLY A 15 -17.33 -7.16 -16.69
CA GLY A 15 -16.68 -6.63 -15.51
C GLY A 15 -16.92 -7.48 -14.27
N THR A 16 -15.86 -7.98 -13.65
CA THR A 16 -15.94 -8.78 -12.42
C THR A 16 -15.18 -8.12 -11.25
N LYS A 17 -15.50 -8.54 -10.03
CA LYS A 17 -14.80 -8.14 -8.81
C LYS A 17 -14.13 -9.35 -8.19
N SER A 18 -12.85 -9.24 -7.85
CA SER A 18 -12.13 -10.26 -7.10
C SER A 18 -11.83 -9.75 -5.68
N ASP A 19 -12.11 -10.59 -4.68
CA ASP A 19 -11.85 -10.24 -3.29
C ASP A 19 -10.33 -10.11 -3.05
N ALA A 20 -9.95 -9.10 -2.29
CA ALA A 20 -8.58 -8.89 -1.86
C ALA A 20 -8.32 -9.60 -0.53
N ASN A 21 -7.10 -10.08 -0.32
CA ASN A 21 -6.56 -10.50 0.97
C ASN A 21 -6.17 -9.30 1.87
N ALA A 22 -7.09 -8.33 1.99
CA ALA A 22 -6.97 -7.22 2.92
C ALA A 22 -8.31 -6.93 3.59
N SER A 23 -8.25 -6.46 4.84
CA SER A 23 -9.45 -6.10 5.59
C SER A 23 -9.60 -4.57 5.63
N ILE A 24 -10.85 -4.13 5.52
CA ILE A 24 -11.27 -2.73 5.64
C ILE A 24 -10.74 -2.11 6.93
N ASN A 25 -10.73 -2.90 8.01
CA ASN A 25 -10.39 -2.45 9.35
C ASN A 25 -8.91 -2.71 9.70
N LYS A 26 -8.12 -3.31 8.80
CA LYS A 26 -6.72 -3.66 9.04
C LYS A 26 -5.78 -2.85 8.16
N SER A 27 -5.71 -1.55 8.44
CA SER A 27 -4.71 -0.66 7.88
C SER A 27 -3.73 -0.20 8.94
N VAL A 28 -2.46 -0.05 8.56
CA VAL A 28 -1.40 0.40 9.46
C VAL A 28 -1.09 1.87 9.18
N ARG A 29 -1.09 2.69 10.24
CA ARG A 29 -0.64 4.10 10.18
C ARG A 29 0.87 4.20 10.05
N TYR A 30 1.38 5.28 9.46
CA TYR A 30 2.80 5.47 9.21
C TYR A 30 3.64 5.51 10.49
N ASP A 31 3.16 6.22 11.52
CA ASP A 31 3.79 6.27 12.85
C ASP A 31 3.87 4.89 13.51
N CYS A 32 2.76 4.15 13.53
CA CYS A 32 2.70 2.78 14.03
C CYS A 32 3.60 1.84 13.23
N ALA A 33 3.64 1.97 11.90
CA ALA A 33 4.48 1.13 11.05
C ALA A 33 5.97 1.29 11.38
N LYS A 34 6.44 2.52 11.62
CA LYS A 34 7.81 2.81 12.05
C LYS A 34 8.14 2.21 13.41
N ALA A 35 7.25 2.39 14.38
CA ALA A 35 7.45 1.86 15.73
C ALA A 35 7.52 0.32 15.71
N LEU A 36 6.58 -0.32 15.01
CA LEU A 36 6.48 -1.77 14.93
C LEU A 36 7.66 -2.39 14.17
N GLU A 37 8.10 -1.78 13.06
CA GLU A 37 9.28 -2.24 12.34
C GLU A 37 10.53 -2.22 13.23
N LYS A 38 10.75 -1.12 13.98
CA LYS A 38 11.88 -1.00 14.91
C LYS A 38 11.82 -2.05 16.02
N GLN A 39 10.62 -2.30 16.55
CA GLN A 39 10.41 -3.32 17.57
C GLN A 39 10.72 -4.72 17.03
N LEU A 40 10.17 -5.10 15.88
CA LEU A 40 10.41 -6.42 15.27
C LEU A 40 11.89 -6.66 14.97
N ARG A 41 12.60 -5.64 14.46
CA ARG A 41 14.06 -5.75 14.22
C ARG A 41 14.86 -5.88 15.52
N LYS A 42 14.36 -5.35 16.65
CA LYS A 42 14.97 -5.57 17.97
C LYS A 42 14.72 -7.00 18.44
N GLU A 43 13.47 -7.45 18.37
CA GLU A 43 13.09 -8.82 18.76
C GLU A 43 13.86 -9.89 17.97
N VAL A 44 13.99 -9.73 16.64
CA VAL A 44 14.79 -10.65 15.80
C VAL A 44 16.24 -10.72 16.30
N ARG A 45 16.88 -9.58 16.56
CA ARG A 45 18.27 -9.54 17.07
C ARG A 45 18.42 -10.18 18.44
N GLU A 46 17.46 -9.95 19.34
CA GLU A 46 17.48 -10.56 20.68
C GLU A 46 17.33 -12.08 20.58
N ARG A 47 16.41 -12.55 19.74
CA ARG A 47 16.19 -13.98 19.52
C ARG A 47 17.35 -14.69 18.82
N MET A 48 18.01 -14.03 17.87
CA MET A 48 19.25 -14.55 17.27
C MET A 48 20.35 -14.73 18.32
N LYS A 49 20.56 -13.74 19.21
CA LYS A 49 21.54 -13.85 20.30
C LYS A 49 21.18 -14.95 21.30
N GLU A 50 19.89 -15.12 21.57
CA GLU A 50 19.42 -16.22 22.42
C GLU A 50 19.69 -17.58 21.78
N ALA A 51 19.51 -17.71 20.46
CA ALA A 51 19.81 -18.94 19.72
C ALA A 51 21.30 -19.28 19.80
N GLU A 52 22.18 -18.30 19.52
CA GLU A 52 23.64 -18.45 19.61
C GLU A 52 24.10 -18.89 21.02
N ARG A 53 23.45 -18.39 22.08
CA ARG A 53 23.78 -18.77 23.47
C ARG A 53 23.25 -20.15 23.84
N ALA A 54 22.23 -20.65 23.15
CA ALA A 54 21.49 -21.84 23.53
C ALA A 54 21.98 -23.13 22.86
N ASP A 55 22.94 -23.06 21.92
CA ASP A 55 23.59 -24.24 21.31
C ASP A 55 24.31 -25.18 22.32
N SER A 56 24.30 -24.83 23.62
CA SER A 56 24.87 -25.61 24.72
C SER A 56 23.83 -26.16 25.72
N SER A 57 22.52 -25.95 25.52
CA SER A 57 21.50 -26.47 26.45
C SER A 57 20.14 -26.73 25.78
N ASN A 58 19.55 -27.88 26.14
CA ASN A 58 18.26 -28.44 25.73
C ASN A 58 17.11 -27.41 25.61
N ARG A 59 16.98 -26.73 24.46
CA ARG A 59 15.96 -25.72 24.14
C ARG A 59 14.79 -26.31 23.32
N PRO A 60 13.62 -25.63 23.27
CA PRO A 60 12.46 -26.07 22.51
C PRO A 60 12.74 -26.08 20.99
N ASP A 61 11.93 -26.87 20.28
CA ASP A 61 12.02 -27.22 18.86
C ASP A 61 12.70 -26.14 17.97
N PRO A 62 13.91 -26.41 17.44
CA PRO A 62 14.65 -25.47 16.61
C PRO A 62 13.86 -25.02 15.37
N ASP A 63 12.99 -25.88 14.84
CA ASP A 63 12.18 -25.56 13.66
C ASP A 63 11.13 -24.48 13.97
N ALA A 64 10.54 -24.52 15.18
CA ALA A 64 9.59 -23.51 15.63
C ALA A 64 10.25 -22.12 15.78
N LEU A 65 11.49 -22.08 16.29
CA LEU A 65 12.24 -20.84 16.46
C LEU A 65 12.57 -20.19 15.09
N LEU A 66 13.04 -20.99 14.13
CA LEU A 66 13.32 -20.52 12.76
C LEU A 66 12.05 -20.02 12.07
N GLY A 67 10.92 -20.73 12.25
CA GLY A 67 9.61 -20.30 11.75
C GLY A 67 9.16 -18.95 12.31
N GLU A 68 9.34 -18.74 13.61
CA GLU A 68 9.04 -17.46 14.27
C GLU A 68 9.92 -16.30 13.78
N LEU A 69 11.22 -16.53 13.63
CA LEU A 69 12.17 -15.55 13.10
C LEU A 69 11.80 -15.15 11.67
N THR A 70 11.57 -16.15 10.81
CA THR A 70 11.15 -15.95 9.42
C THR A 70 9.87 -15.12 9.33
N ASN A 71 8.89 -15.41 10.19
CA ASN A 71 7.63 -14.67 10.23
C ASN A 71 7.82 -13.20 10.65
N ARG A 72 8.65 -12.94 11.67
CA ARG A 72 8.95 -11.57 12.14
C ARG A 72 9.72 -10.77 11.10
N GLU A 73 10.70 -11.38 10.44
CA GLU A 73 11.45 -10.75 9.34
C GLU A 73 10.55 -10.42 8.17
N ARG A 74 9.69 -11.37 7.76
CA ARG A 74 8.70 -11.15 6.70
C ARG A 74 7.76 -10.00 7.06
N LEU A 75 7.30 -9.91 8.31
CA LEU A 75 6.44 -8.82 8.77
C LEU A 75 7.18 -7.48 8.76
N ALA A 76 8.42 -7.43 9.25
CA ALA A 76 9.25 -6.23 9.23
C ALA A 76 9.49 -5.73 7.81
N LYS A 77 9.78 -6.64 6.87
CA LYS A 77 9.94 -6.32 5.44
C LYS A 77 8.65 -5.71 4.86
N LYS A 78 7.49 -6.32 5.11
CA LYS A 78 6.20 -5.77 4.64
C LYS A 78 5.92 -4.37 5.19
N LEU A 79 6.28 -4.11 6.45
CA LEU A 79 6.12 -2.78 7.05
C LEU A 79 7.06 -1.75 6.42
N ALA A 80 8.30 -2.12 6.13
CA ALA A 80 9.26 -1.27 5.42
C ALA A 80 8.73 -0.90 4.02
N GLU A 81 8.26 -1.89 3.26
CA GLU A 81 7.65 -1.65 1.94
C GLU A 81 6.41 -0.75 2.02
N ALA A 82 5.57 -0.94 3.05
CA ALA A 82 4.42 -0.07 3.28
C ALA A 82 4.82 1.38 3.57
N GLN A 83 5.90 1.60 4.33
CA GLN A 83 6.46 2.93 4.57
C GLN A 83 6.99 3.57 3.28
N GLU A 84 7.73 2.83 2.46
CA GLU A 84 8.23 3.34 1.18
C GLU A 84 7.08 3.72 0.23
N ARG A 85 6.02 2.92 0.15
CA ARG A 85 4.81 3.28 -0.60
C ARG A 85 4.15 4.56 -0.09
N MET A 86 4.13 4.78 1.22
CA MET A 86 3.61 6.03 1.80
C MET A 86 4.50 7.22 1.45
N LYS A 87 5.83 7.09 1.52
CA LYS A 87 6.80 8.12 1.12
C LYS A 87 6.68 8.48 -0.36
N ALA A 88 6.59 7.48 -1.24
CA ALA A 88 6.41 7.69 -2.67
C ALA A 88 5.10 8.46 -2.96
N ARG A 89 3.99 8.11 -2.29
CA ARG A 89 2.72 8.84 -2.41
C ARG A 89 2.82 10.27 -1.90
N ALA A 90 3.51 10.51 -0.79
CA ALA A 90 3.72 11.84 -0.25
C ALA A 90 4.55 12.71 -1.21
N LYS A 91 5.65 12.16 -1.74
CA LYS A 91 6.48 12.83 -2.75
C LYS A 91 5.69 13.17 -4.01
N ALA A 92 4.94 12.22 -4.56
CA ALA A 92 4.11 12.43 -5.74
C ALA A 92 3.03 13.51 -5.52
N ARG A 93 2.44 13.60 -4.32
CA ARG A 93 1.51 14.70 -3.98
C ARG A 93 2.23 16.05 -3.95
N ALA A 94 3.39 16.13 -3.29
CA ALA A 94 4.17 17.36 -3.22
C ALA A 94 4.64 17.83 -4.60
N GLU A 95 5.02 16.91 -5.49
CA GLU A 95 5.38 17.21 -6.88
C GLU A 95 4.20 17.74 -7.69
N LYS A 96 3.02 17.09 -7.60
CA LYS A 96 1.80 17.58 -8.27
C LYS A 96 1.40 18.97 -7.81
N GLU A 97 1.47 19.25 -6.51
CA GLU A 97 1.15 20.58 -5.97
C GLU A 97 2.16 21.65 -6.43
N LYS A 98 3.43 21.29 -6.62
CA LYS A 98 4.46 22.16 -7.20
C LYS A 98 4.33 22.35 -8.71
N ALA A 99 3.69 21.41 -9.41
CA ALA A 99 3.46 21.45 -10.86
C ALA A 99 2.12 22.10 -11.27
N GLU A 100 1.23 22.38 -10.31
CA GLU A 100 0.00 23.17 -10.53
C GLU A 100 0.07 24.71 -10.33
N PRO A 101 1.22 25.43 -10.36
CA PRO A 101 1.21 26.87 -10.14
C PRO A 101 0.61 27.64 -11.32
N GLU A 102 0.80 27.19 -12.57
CA GLU A 102 0.38 27.98 -13.75
C GLU A 102 -1.15 28.01 -13.94
N LYS A 103 -1.86 26.93 -13.63
CA LYS A 103 -3.34 26.89 -13.68
C LYS A 103 -3.96 27.65 -12.50
N ARG A 104 -3.39 27.49 -11.30
CA ARG A 104 -3.86 28.17 -10.08
C ARG A 104 -3.61 29.68 -10.10
N LEU A 105 -2.53 30.17 -10.73
CA LEU A 105 -2.31 31.61 -10.91
C LEU A 105 -3.36 32.26 -11.82
N LYS A 106 -3.80 31.57 -12.89
CA LYS A 106 -4.84 32.06 -13.81
C LYS A 106 -6.22 32.12 -13.13
N GLU A 107 -6.55 31.14 -12.27
CA GLU A 107 -7.80 31.17 -11.48
C GLU A 107 -7.75 32.17 -10.30
N ARG A 108 -6.59 32.33 -9.63
CA ARG A 108 -6.39 33.34 -8.56
C ARG A 108 -6.64 34.77 -9.02
N LYS A 109 -6.33 35.10 -10.29
CA LYS A 109 -6.60 36.44 -10.85
C LYS A 109 -8.08 36.69 -11.12
N LYS A 110 -8.89 35.64 -11.33
CA LYS A 110 -10.34 35.76 -11.57
C LYS A 110 -11.18 35.89 -10.30
N HIS A 111 -10.72 35.36 -9.16
CA HIS A 111 -11.43 35.46 -7.88
C HIS A 111 -10.61 36.24 -6.84
N LYS A 112 -10.67 37.58 -6.92
CA LYS A 112 -10.21 38.47 -5.85
C LYS A 112 -11.09 38.25 -4.60
N GLY A 113 -10.64 37.45 -3.64
CA GLY A 113 -11.27 37.37 -2.32
C GLY A 113 -11.25 36.02 -1.60
N ARG A 114 -10.86 34.91 -2.25
CA ARG A 114 -10.85 33.60 -1.59
C ARG A 114 -9.47 33.24 -1.02
N ARG A 115 -9.49 32.76 0.23
CA ARG A 115 -8.35 32.47 1.14
C ARG A 115 -7.08 32.01 0.42
N SER A 116 -5.97 32.64 0.84
CA SER A 116 -4.59 32.32 0.47
C SER A 116 -4.40 30.83 0.15
N GLY A 117 -4.05 30.55 -1.11
CA GLY A 117 -3.80 29.20 -1.60
C GLY A 117 -2.93 28.38 -0.63
N ARG A 118 -3.40 27.17 -0.32
CA ARG A 118 -2.71 26.20 0.55
C ARG A 118 -1.25 26.07 0.12
N LYS A 119 -0.32 26.26 1.06
CA LYS A 119 1.12 26.04 0.84
C LYS A 119 1.35 24.60 0.36
N PRO A 120 2.36 24.36 -0.49
CA PRO A 120 2.72 23.01 -0.91
C PRO A 120 2.93 22.13 0.32
N GLY A 121 2.32 20.94 0.32
CA GLY A 121 2.47 19.95 1.37
C GLY A 121 3.92 19.46 1.49
N SER A 122 4.26 18.99 2.69
CA SER A 122 5.56 18.33 2.94
C SER A 122 5.74 17.12 2.01
N PRO A 123 6.96 16.85 1.50
CA PRO A 123 7.26 15.64 0.75
C PRO A 123 7.20 14.37 1.61
N ASP A 124 7.13 14.50 2.94
CA ASP A 124 7.03 13.37 3.87
C ASP A 124 5.59 12.89 4.10
N PRO A 125 5.39 11.59 4.36
CA PRO A 125 4.10 11.07 4.78
C PRO A 125 3.61 11.73 6.05
N ARG A 126 2.29 11.93 6.13
CA ARG A 126 1.67 12.35 7.38
C ARG A 126 1.69 11.19 8.38
N PRO A 127 1.88 11.43 9.69
CA PRO A 127 1.86 10.36 10.71
C PRO A 127 0.59 9.49 10.65
N GLU A 128 -0.55 10.12 10.38
CA GLU A 128 -1.88 9.49 10.28
C GLU A 128 -2.13 8.79 8.95
N GLU A 129 -1.21 8.88 7.98
CA GLU A 129 -1.39 8.23 6.69
C GLU A 129 -1.39 6.71 6.85
N GLN A 130 -2.37 6.06 6.23
CA GLN A 130 -2.59 4.63 6.38
C GLN A 130 -2.30 3.87 5.09
N SER A 131 -1.83 2.63 5.26
CA SER A 131 -1.60 1.69 4.16
C SER A 131 -2.12 0.30 4.51
N LYS A 132 -2.58 -0.42 3.49
CA LYS A 132 -2.90 -1.85 3.61
C LYS A 132 -1.60 -2.63 3.46
N LEU A 133 -1.39 -3.61 4.33
CA LEU A 133 -0.12 -4.32 4.43
C LEU A 133 0.01 -5.40 3.36
N THR A 134 -1.04 -6.20 3.18
CA THR A 134 -1.06 -7.33 2.23
C THR A 134 -1.37 -6.86 0.81
N ASP A 135 -2.49 -6.14 0.64
CA ASP A 135 -2.98 -5.69 -0.67
C ASP A 135 -3.12 -4.17 -0.73
N PRO A 136 -2.02 -3.44 -1.00
CA PRO A 136 -2.01 -1.97 -0.95
C PRO A 136 -2.88 -1.31 -2.03
N ASP A 137 -3.06 -1.97 -3.17
CA ASP A 137 -3.77 -1.42 -4.33
C ASP A 137 -5.27 -1.75 -4.35
N SER A 138 -5.69 -2.64 -3.46
CA SER A 138 -7.10 -2.97 -3.29
C SER A 138 -7.91 -1.76 -2.83
N ARG A 139 -9.20 -1.72 -3.19
CA ARG A 139 -10.10 -0.63 -2.79
C ARG A 139 -11.34 -1.19 -2.11
N ILE A 140 -11.99 -0.35 -1.31
CA ILE A 140 -13.32 -0.65 -0.77
C ILE A 140 -14.30 -0.46 -1.92
N MET A 141 -14.99 -1.52 -2.30
CA MET A 141 -15.97 -1.51 -3.38
C MET A 141 -17.27 -2.19 -2.93
N ARG A 142 -18.36 -1.90 -3.65
CA ARG A 142 -19.66 -2.54 -3.46
C ARG A 142 -20.16 -3.03 -4.83
N LYS A 143 -20.89 -4.13 -4.85
CA LYS A 143 -21.50 -4.63 -6.11
C LYS A 143 -22.65 -3.72 -6.57
N ASN A 144 -23.47 -3.26 -5.62
CA ASN A 144 -24.57 -2.32 -5.82
C ASN A 144 -24.87 -1.59 -4.50
N HIS A 145 -25.86 -0.68 -4.50
CA HIS A 145 -26.21 0.12 -3.31
C HIS A 145 -26.72 -0.71 -2.11
N ARG A 146 -27.21 -1.93 -2.33
CA ARG A 146 -27.71 -2.83 -1.27
C ARG A 146 -26.64 -3.81 -0.77
N ALA A 147 -25.59 -4.03 -1.54
CA ALA A 147 -24.51 -4.94 -1.19
C ALA A 147 -23.58 -4.35 -0.13
N GLU A 148 -22.93 -5.20 0.65
CA GLU A 148 -21.90 -4.80 1.61
C GLU A 148 -20.64 -4.24 0.92
N CYS A 149 -19.89 -3.45 1.67
CA CYS A 149 -18.56 -2.99 1.27
C CYS A 149 -17.55 -4.13 1.44
N ARG A 150 -16.78 -4.43 0.40
CA ARG A 150 -15.69 -5.41 0.42
C ARG A 150 -14.40 -4.81 -0.09
N GLN A 151 -13.29 -5.28 0.43
CA GLN A 151 -11.99 -4.97 -0.11
C GLN A 151 -11.77 -5.84 -1.36
N SER A 152 -11.66 -5.23 -2.53
CA SER A 152 -11.64 -5.96 -3.80
C SER A 152 -10.86 -5.22 -4.90
N TYR A 153 -10.63 -5.94 -5.98
CA TYR A 153 -10.10 -5.45 -7.25
C TYR A 153 -11.19 -5.49 -8.32
N ASN A 154 -11.15 -4.54 -9.26
CA ASN A 154 -11.95 -4.62 -10.49
C ASN A 154 -11.12 -5.35 -11.55
N ALA A 155 -11.70 -6.37 -12.17
CA ALA A 155 -11.11 -7.11 -13.27
C ALA A 155 -12.06 -7.12 -14.48
N GLN A 156 -11.51 -7.31 -15.67
CA GLN A 156 -12.27 -7.51 -16.90
C GLN A 156 -12.01 -8.91 -17.43
N ALA A 157 -13.07 -9.68 -17.65
CA ALA A 157 -12.99 -10.98 -18.29
C ALA A 157 -13.32 -10.80 -19.78
N VAL A 158 -12.52 -11.41 -20.64
CA VAL A 158 -12.67 -11.35 -22.10
C VAL A 158 -12.74 -12.76 -22.64
N VAL A 159 -13.77 -13.05 -23.44
CA VAL A 159 -13.96 -14.34 -24.12
C VAL A 159 -14.11 -14.07 -25.61
N GLU A 160 -13.34 -14.80 -26.43
CA GLU A 160 -13.49 -14.86 -27.87
C GLU A 160 -14.45 -16.01 -28.21
N THR A 161 -15.46 -15.72 -29.01
CA THR A 161 -16.47 -16.68 -29.50
C THR A 161 -16.44 -16.75 -31.03
#